data_AF-A0AAD2E408-F1
#
_entry.id   AF-A0AAD2E408-F1
#
_cell.length_a   1.000
_cell.length_b   1.000
_cell.length_c   1.000
_cell.angle_alpha   90.00
_cell.angle_beta   90.00
_cell.angle_gamma   90.00
#
_symmetry.space_group_name_H-M   'P 1'
#
loop_
_entity.id
_entity.type
_entity.pdbx_description
1 polymer ?
#
loop_
_entity_poly.entity_id
_entity_poly.type
_entity_poly.pdbx_seq_one_letter_code
_entity_poly.pdbx_strand_id
1 'polypeptide(L)'
;MAIAAMVEIKHKKVATKSKLLDSAISLPITFFYIALQYLFLGSAYLFALAELLDFFFTEAPFIMRSLAISLCWASLAMGCYVGTAIVSLVNSLMDDSKYKPWLSGTNLDQYHLEKFYQLMCSRSRLNFMNYLFWARRYELKGRGNV
;
A
#
# COMPACT_ATOMS: atom_id res chain seq x y z
N MET A 1 1.81 -0.26 -6.89
CA MET A 1 2.58 0.96 -6.56
C MET A 1 3.77 1.15 -7.49
N ALA A 2 4.76 0.24 -7.55
CA ALA A 2 5.91 0.39 -8.45
C ALA A 2 5.54 0.47 -9.94
N ILE A 3 4.56 -0.32 -10.38
CA ILE A 3 4.06 -0.30 -11.77
C ILE A 3 3.33 1.02 -12.07
N ALA A 4 2.51 1.50 -11.13
CA ALA A 4 1.84 2.80 -11.20
C ALA A 4 2.85 3.94 -11.39
N ALA A 5 3.88 3.96 -10.54
CA ALA A 5 4.94 4.96 -10.59
C ALA A 5 5.74 4.87 -11.90
N MET A 6 6.03 3.66 -12.40
CA MET A 6 6.69 3.51 -13.71
C MET A 6 5.83 3.99 -14.88
N VAL A 7 4.52 3.75 -14.84
CA VAL A 7 3.56 4.23 -15.84
C VAL A 7 3.47 5.76 -15.79
N GLU A 8 3.42 6.35 -14.60
CA GLU A 8 3.37 7.79 -14.39
C GLU A 8 4.68 8.48 -14.83
N ILE A 9 5.84 7.88 -14.55
CA ILE A 9 7.16 8.35 -15.03
C ILE A 9 7.26 8.26 -16.56
N LYS A 10 6.73 7.19 -17.17
CA LYS A 10 6.68 7.06 -18.63
C LYS A 10 5.71 8.08 -19.25
N HIS A 11 4.55 8.30 -18.64
CA HIS A 11 3.57 9.30 -19.07
C HIS A 11 4.15 10.71 -19.01
N LYS A 12 4.81 11.08 -17.90
CA LYS A 12 5.46 12.38 -17.71
C LYS A 12 6.61 12.58 -18.70
N LYS A 13 7.44 11.55 -18.94
CA LYS A 13 8.52 11.59 -19.94
C LYS A 13 8.03 11.79 -21.37
N VAL A 14 6.88 11.23 -21.73
CA VAL A 14 6.28 11.40 -23.06
C VAL A 14 5.68 12.80 -23.22
N ALA A 15 5.02 13.32 -22.18
CA ALA A 15 4.47 14.69 -22.17
C ALA A 15 5.57 15.78 -22.22
N THR A 16 6.71 15.59 -21.54
CA THR A 16 7.82 16.56 -21.58
C THR A 16 8.54 16.59 -22.92
N LYS A 17 8.58 15.46 -23.65
CA LYS A 17 9.22 15.38 -24.97
C LYS A 17 8.39 15.99 -26.10
N SER A 18 7.07 16.08 -25.97
CA SER A 18 6.20 16.54 -27.07
C SER A 18 5.90 18.04 -27.07
N LYS A 19 6.26 18.81 -26.03
CA LYS A 19 5.98 20.26 -25.94
C LYS A 19 4.49 20.62 -26.20
N LEU A 20 3.58 19.65 -26.01
CA LEU A 20 2.14 19.81 -26.14
C LEU A 20 1.56 20.06 -24.76
N LEU A 21 1.70 21.29 -24.27
CA LEU A 21 1.07 21.73 -23.02
C LEU A 21 -0.41 22.08 -23.16
N ASP A 22 -0.99 22.05 -24.37
CA ASP A 22 -2.34 22.61 -24.62
C ASP A 22 -3.39 21.64 -25.21
N SER A 23 -3.13 20.34 -25.30
CA SER A 23 -4.19 19.41 -25.74
C SER A 23 -4.47 18.34 -24.71
N ALA A 24 -5.59 18.56 -24.03
CA ALA A 24 -6.26 17.68 -23.09
C ALA A 24 -6.74 16.37 -23.75
N ILE A 25 -5.82 15.57 -24.28
CA ILE A 25 -6.10 14.18 -24.64
C ILE A 25 -5.69 13.35 -23.43
N SER A 26 -6.64 13.20 -22.50
CA SER A 26 -6.59 12.19 -21.45
C SER A 26 -6.44 10.82 -22.11
N LEU A 27 -5.21 10.33 -22.18
CA LEU A 27 -4.88 9.07 -22.82
C LEU A 27 -5.54 7.92 -22.04
N PRO A 28 -6.39 7.09 -22.67
CA PRO A 28 -7.09 5.97 -22.01
C PRO A 28 -6.14 4.89 -21.47
N ILE A 29 -4.85 4.98 -21.80
CA ILE A 29 -3.77 4.13 -21.29
C ILE A 29 -3.70 4.22 -19.77
N THR A 30 -3.95 5.38 -19.15
CA THR A 30 -3.83 5.53 -17.70
C THR A 30 -4.97 4.82 -16.95
N PHE A 31 -6.20 4.85 -17.49
CA PHE A 31 -7.35 4.22 -16.84
C PHE A 31 -7.24 2.69 -16.82
N PHE A 32 -6.84 2.08 -17.93
CA PHE A 32 -6.70 0.61 -18.00
C PHE A 32 -5.64 0.07 -17.04
N TYR A 33 -4.49 0.75 -16.91
CA TYR A 33 -3.44 0.34 -15.99
C TYR A 33 -3.82 0.57 -14.52
N ILE A 34 -4.56 1.63 -14.21
CA ILE A 34 -5.12 1.86 -12.87
C ILE A 34 -6.15 0.79 -12.54
N ALA A 35 -7.06 0.48 -13.47
CA ALA A 35 -8.06 -0.57 -13.29
C ALA A 35 -7.40 -1.92 -13.02
N LEU A 36 -6.38 -2.28 -13.80
CA LEU A 36 -5.62 -3.52 -13.60
C LEU A 36 -4.92 -3.54 -12.23
N GLN A 37 -4.34 -2.41 -11.80
CA GLN A 37 -3.74 -2.30 -10.48
C GLN A 37 -4.76 -2.51 -9.36
N TYR A 38 -5.94 -1.91 -9.45
CA TYR A 38 -7.01 -2.08 -8.46
C TYR A 38 -7.53 -3.51 -8.42
N LEU A 39 -7.61 -4.18 -9.59
CA LEU A 39 -8.00 -5.58 -9.68
C LEU A 39 -6.99 -6.50 -8.98
N PHE A 40 -5.68 -6.30 -9.22
CA PHE A 40 -4.64 -7.06 -8.52
C PHE A 40 -4.58 -6.74 -7.02
N LEU A 41 -4.77 -5.48 -6.64
CA LEU A 41 -4.78 -5.07 -5.24
C LEU A 41 -5.98 -5.69 -4.49
N GLY A 42 -7.17 -5.66 -5.12
CA GLY A 42 -8.38 -6.23 -4.55
C GLY A 42 -8.31 -7.75 -4.42
N SER A 43 -7.85 -8.45 -5.46
CA SER A 43 -7.66 -9.90 -5.41
C SER A 43 -6.63 -10.30 -4.36
N ALA A 44 -5.48 -9.61 -4.28
CA ALA A 44 -4.49 -9.85 -3.24
C ALA A 44 -5.06 -9.62 -1.83
N TYR A 45 -5.87 -8.57 -1.64
CA TYR A 45 -6.50 -8.28 -0.34
C TYR A 45 -7.50 -9.38 0.08
N LEU A 46 -8.36 -9.81 -0.86
CA LEU A 46 -9.33 -10.88 -0.61
C LEU A 46 -8.63 -12.20 -0.28
N PHE A 47 -7.59 -12.53 -1.04
CA PHE A 47 -6.82 -13.75 -0.84
C PHE A 47 -6.08 -13.73 0.51
N ALA A 48 -5.39 -12.63 0.82
CA ALA A 48 -4.70 -12.48 2.09
C ALA A 48 -5.66 -12.56 3.30
N LEU A 49 -6.85 -11.97 3.20
CA LEU A 49 -7.85 -12.06 4.28
C LEU A 49 -8.39 -13.48 4.43
N ALA A 50 -8.70 -14.15 3.31
CA ALA A 50 -9.20 -15.52 3.32
C ALA A 50 -8.17 -16.51 3.88
N GLU A 51 -6.93 -16.47 3.40
CA GLU A 51 -5.84 -17.33 3.89
C GLU A 51 -5.52 -17.08 5.36
N LEU A 52 -5.50 -15.81 5.80
CA LEU A 52 -5.25 -15.47 7.20
C LEU A 52 -6.34 -16.07 8.10
N LEU A 53 -7.61 -15.94 7.70
CA LEU A 53 -8.74 -16.45 8.46
C LEU A 53 -8.72 -17.99 8.53
N ASP A 54 -8.42 -18.64 7.41
CA ASP A 54 -8.37 -20.10 7.30
C ASP A 54 -7.20 -20.67 8.12
N PHE A 55 -6.05 -20.00 8.09
CA PHE A 55 -4.90 -20.33 8.94
C PHE A 55 -5.24 -20.21 10.43
N PHE A 56 -5.83 -19.08 10.84
CA PHE A 56 -6.25 -18.88 12.22
C PHE A 56 -7.28 -19.92 12.67
N PHE A 57 -8.23 -20.32 11.81
CA PHE A 57 -9.21 -21.33 12.16
C PHE A 57 -8.66 -22.76 12.19
N THR A 58 -7.55 -23.01 11.49
CA THR A 58 -6.84 -24.30 11.52
C THR A 58 -5.97 -24.43 12.77
N GLU A 59 -5.29 -23.36 13.19
CA GLU A 59 -4.42 -23.37 14.37
C GLU A 59 -5.16 -23.08 15.70
N ALA A 60 -6.28 -22.34 15.67
CA ALA A 60 -7.02 -21.99 16.89
C ALA A 60 -8.13 -23.00 17.24
N PRO A 61 -8.29 -23.36 18.53
CA PRO A 61 -9.41 -24.18 18.99
C PRO A 61 -10.75 -23.44 18.78
N PHE A 62 -11.85 -24.19 18.63
CA PHE A 62 -13.18 -23.67 18.29
C PHE A 62 -13.63 -22.48 19.16
N ILE A 63 -13.25 -22.47 20.44
CA ILE A 63 -13.62 -21.44 21.42
C ILE A 63 -12.89 -20.10 21.17
N MET A 64 -11.72 -20.11 20.53
CA MET A 64 -10.88 -18.92 20.29
C MET A 64 -11.11 -18.26 18.93
N ARG A 65 -12.03 -18.78 18.11
CA ARG A 65 -12.29 -18.27 16.77
C ARG A 65 -12.78 -16.82 16.76
N SER A 66 -13.58 -16.41 17.74
CA SER A 66 -14.03 -15.02 17.88
C SER A 66 -12.88 -14.06 18.18
N LEU A 67 -11.91 -14.47 18.99
CA LEU A 67 -10.69 -13.71 19.26
C LEU A 67 -9.81 -13.59 18.01
N ALA A 68 -9.68 -14.66 17.22
CA ALA A 68 -8.92 -14.60 15.97
C ALA A 68 -9.51 -13.60 14.96
N ILE A 69 -10.84 -13.59 14.81
CA ILE A 69 -11.54 -12.62 13.96
C ILE A 69 -11.33 -11.19 14.49
N SER A 70 -11.49 -10.96 15.80
CA SER A 70 -11.32 -9.62 16.37
C SER A 70 -9.88 -9.11 16.21
N LEU A 71 -8.88 -9.98 16.36
CA LEU A 71 -7.47 -9.69 16.07
C LEU A 71 -7.23 -9.31 14.60
N CYS A 72 -7.89 -9.99 13.65
CA CYS A 72 -7.81 -9.64 12.23
C CYS A 72 -8.35 -8.22 11.97
N TRP A 73 -9.52 -7.87 12.51
CA TRP A 73 -10.10 -6.53 12.38
C TRP A 73 -9.28 -5.46 13.12
N ALA A 74 -8.73 -5.78 14.29
CA ALA A 74 -7.84 -4.89 15.03
C ALA A 74 -6.56 -4.59 14.24
N SER A 75 -5.97 -5.61 13.60
CA SER A 75 -4.81 -5.45 12.72
C SER A 75 -5.12 -4.54 11.53
N LEU A 76 -6.30 -4.70 10.91
CA LEU A 76 -6.76 -3.82 9.83
C LEU A 76 -6.90 -2.37 10.29
N ALA A 77 -7.55 -2.14 11.44
CA ALA A 77 -7.70 -0.82 12.04
C ALA A 77 -6.35 -0.17 12.36
N MET A 78 -5.43 -0.95 12.93
CA MET A 78 -4.05 -0.51 13.18
C MET A 78 -3.34 -0.11 11.89
N GLY A 79 -3.55 -0.84 10.80
CA GLY A 79 -3.07 -0.49 9.47
C GLY A 79 -3.54 0.89 9.00
N CYS A 80 -4.82 1.19 9.19
CA CYS A 80 -5.43 2.50 8.90
C CYS A 80 -4.84 3.62 9.77
N TYR A 81 -4.69 3.40 11.09
CA TYR A 81 -4.10 4.38 12.00
C TYR A 81 -2.66 4.72 11.63
N VAL A 82 -1.83 3.72 11.31
CA VAL A 82 -0.46 3.97 10.84
C VAL A 82 -0.48 4.72 9.50
N GLY A 83 -1.49 4.47 8.64
CA GLY A 83 -1.70 5.25 7.41
C GLY A 83 -1.91 6.74 7.69
N THR A 84 -2.87 7.06 8.56
CA THR A 84 -3.16 8.45 8.96
C THR A 84 -1.98 9.09 9.70
N ALA A 85 -1.29 8.35 10.56
CA ALA A 85 -0.13 8.85 11.29
C ALA A 85 1.01 9.27 10.34
N ILE A 86 1.27 8.50 9.28
CA ILE A 86 2.26 8.87 8.27
C ILE A 86 1.86 10.13 7.52
N VAL A 87 0.59 10.23 7.11
CA VAL A 87 0.09 11.44 6.43
C VAL A 87 0.22 12.66 7.34
N SER A 88 -0.16 12.51 8.62
CA SER A 88 -0.05 13.58 9.62
C SER A 88 1.41 13.98 9.86
N LEU A 89 2.32 13.01 10.00
CA LEU A 89 3.76 13.27 10.16
C LEU A 89 4.34 14.01 8.95
N VAL A 90 3.99 13.58 7.73
CA VAL A 90 4.41 14.27 6.50
C VAL A 90 3.85 15.70 6.47
N ASN A 91 2.60 15.91 6.88
CA ASN A 91 2.01 17.25 6.94
C ASN A 91 2.71 18.13 7.98
N SER A 92 2.99 17.60 9.17
CA SER A 92 3.65 18.31 10.27
C SER A 92 5.11 18.69 9.95
N LEU A 93 5.89 17.79 9.35
CA LEU A 93 7.27 18.09 8.93
C LEU A 93 7.34 19.19 7.87
N MET A 94 6.25 19.40 7.12
CA MET A 94 6.17 20.41 6.08
C MET A 94 5.72 21.76 6.64
N ASP A 95 4.84 21.79 7.65
CA ASP A 95 4.35 23.02 8.29
C ASP A 95 5.47 23.83 8.98
N ASP A 96 6.50 23.14 9.49
CA ASP A 96 7.69 23.76 10.11
C ASP A 96 8.65 24.38 9.07
N SER A 97 8.50 24.03 7.80
CA SER A 97 9.31 24.57 6.71
C SER A 97 8.49 25.62 5.94
N LYS A 98 9.07 26.78 5.61
CA LYS A 98 8.46 27.79 4.72
C LYS A 98 8.19 27.30 3.28
N TYR A 99 8.12 25.98 3.04
CA TYR A 99 7.94 25.34 1.74
C TYR A 99 6.54 24.73 1.62
N LYS A 100 5.95 24.93 0.43
CA LYS A 100 4.58 24.53 0.06
C LYS A 100 4.16 23.15 0.59
N PRO A 101 2.96 23.03 1.19
CA PRO A 101 2.46 21.76 1.72
C PRO A 101 2.26 20.71 0.62
N TRP A 102 2.57 19.47 0.97
CA TRP A 102 2.60 18.32 0.07
C TRP A 102 1.23 17.68 -0.21
N LEU A 103 0.20 18.06 0.54
CA LEU A 103 -1.18 17.57 0.39
C LEU A 103 -2.25 18.68 0.40
N SER A 104 -1.88 19.95 0.61
CA SER A 104 -2.81 21.09 0.73
C SER A 104 -2.61 22.11 -0.40
N GLY A 105 -2.76 21.67 -1.65
CA GLY A 105 -2.69 22.55 -2.82
C GLY A 105 -3.66 22.16 -3.94
N THR A 106 -4.38 23.12 -4.50
CA THR A 106 -5.34 22.94 -5.61
C THR A 106 -4.71 22.51 -6.95
N ASN A 107 -3.39 22.30 -7.03
CA ASN A 107 -2.68 21.99 -8.27
C ASN A 107 -1.85 20.71 -8.16
N LEU A 108 -2.27 19.67 -8.91
CA LEU A 108 -1.70 18.32 -8.89
C LEU A 108 -0.28 18.20 -9.48
N ASP A 109 0.18 19.19 -10.23
CA ASP A 109 1.47 19.12 -10.96
C ASP A 109 2.71 19.46 -10.13
N GLN A 110 2.56 20.11 -8.97
CA GLN A 110 3.69 20.44 -8.07
C GLN A 110 3.96 19.37 -7.00
N TYR A 111 3.12 18.35 -6.89
CA TYR A 111 3.30 17.27 -5.93
C TYR A 111 4.50 16.41 -6.29
N HIS A 112 5.43 16.23 -5.36
CA HIS A 112 6.50 15.25 -5.53
C HIS A 112 6.00 13.84 -5.23
N LEU A 113 4.84 13.38 -5.75
CA LEU A 113 4.22 12.07 -5.44
C LEU A 113 5.22 10.90 -5.26
N GLU A 114 6.31 10.94 -6.02
CA GLU A 114 7.52 10.12 -5.88
C GLU A 114 8.01 9.90 -4.43
N LYS A 115 8.11 10.92 -3.57
CA LYS A 115 8.64 10.74 -2.19
C LYS A 115 7.66 10.03 -1.26
N PHE A 116 6.36 10.27 -1.37
CA PHE A 116 5.34 9.50 -0.62
C PHE A 116 5.23 8.09 -1.14
N TYR A 117 5.29 7.88 -2.45
CA TYR A 117 5.37 6.53 -3.00
C TYR A 117 6.63 5.81 -2.51
N GLN A 118 7.76 6.50 -2.36
CA GLN A 118 8.98 5.94 -1.77
C GLN A 118 8.81 5.62 -0.27
N LEU A 119 8.15 6.48 0.51
CA LEU A 119 7.81 6.21 1.91
C LEU A 119 6.88 5.00 2.06
N MET A 120 5.83 4.93 1.24
CA MET A 120 4.89 3.80 1.20
C MET A 120 5.61 2.51 0.76
N CYS A 121 6.53 2.59 -0.19
CA CYS A 121 7.36 1.46 -0.60
C CYS A 121 8.28 0.99 0.54
N SER A 122 8.90 1.92 1.28
CA SER A 122 9.72 1.60 2.46
C SER A 122 8.89 0.89 3.54
N ARG A 123 7.70 1.43 3.88
CA ARG A 123 6.78 0.79 4.82
C ARG A 123 6.37 -0.63 4.37
N SER A 124 6.05 -0.81 3.09
CA SER A 124 5.68 -2.12 2.55
C SER A 124 6.83 -3.12 2.62
N ARG A 125 8.07 -2.69 2.31
CA ARG A 125 9.27 -3.53 2.43
C ARG A 125 9.54 -3.93 3.87
N LEU A 126 9.46 -2.99 4.82
CA LEU A 126 9.62 -3.27 6.24
C LEU A 126 8.57 -4.28 6.74
N ASN A 127 7.30 -4.11 6.34
CA ASN A 127 6.24 -5.05 6.67
C ASN A 127 6.52 -6.46 6.14
N PHE A 128 6.95 -6.56 4.88
CA PHE A 128 7.29 -7.85 4.27
C PHE A 128 8.51 -8.52 4.93
N MET A 129 9.55 -7.76 5.27
CA MET A 129 10.71 -8.28 6.00
C MET A 129 10.34 -8.77 7.39
N ASN A 130 9.49 -8.04 8.10
CA ASN A 130 8.98 -8.46 9.40
C ASN A 130 8.18 -9.76 9.29
N TYR A 131 7.24 -9.83 8.34
CA TYR A 131 6.49 -11.05 8.04
C TYR A 131 7.41 -12.24 7.73
N LEU A 132 8.40 -12.06 6.84
CA LEU A 132 9.34 -13.12 6.46
C LEU A 132 10.19 -13.58 7.65
N PHE A 133 10.59 -12.66 8.53
CA PHE A 133 11.33 -13.00 9.75
C PHE A 133 10.51 -13.88 10.68
N TRP A 134 9.25 -13.53 10.95
CA TRP A 134 8.35 -14.33 11.77
C TRP A 134 7.97 -15.65 11.10
N ALA A 135 7.66 -15.63 9.81
CA ALA A 135 7.31 -16.83 9.05
C ALA A 135 8.44 -17.87 9.04
N ARG A 136 9.71 -17.44 8.99
CA ARG A 136 10.86 -18.34 9.09
C ARG A 136 11.08 -18.90 10.49
N ARG A 137 10.67 -18.17 11.53
CA ARG A 137 10.77 -18.58 12.93
C ARG A 137 9.58 -19.39 13.41
N TYR A 138 8.47 -19.34 12.68
CA TYR A 138 7.25 -20.05 13.02
C TYR A 138 7.36 -21.51 12.57
N GLU A 139 7.41 -22.42 13.55
CA GLU A 139 7.32 -23.84 13.29
C GLU A 139 5.85 -24.23 13.13
N LEU A 140 5.49 -24.72 11.94
CA LEU A 140 4.16 -25.28 11.69
C LEU A 140 3.91 -26.45 12.62
N LYS A 141 2.75 -26.46 13.28
CA LYS A 141 2.31 -27.54 14.15
C LYS A 141 1.96 -28.78 13.31
N GLY A 142 2.98 -29.51 12.90
CA GLY A 142 2.85 -30.70 12.04
C GLY A 142 4.14 -31.30 11.49
N ARG A 143 5.32 -30.71 11.74
CA ARG A 143 6.62 -31.22 11.25
C ARG A 143 7.48 -31.88 12.33
N GLY A 144 6.84 -32.56 13.28
CA GLY A 144 7.50 -33.31 14.35
C GLY A 144 6.54 -34.30 14.99
N ASN A 145 6.37 -35.45 14.33
CA ASN A 145 5.97 -36.78 14.83
C ASN A 145 5.28 -37.56 13.71
N VAL A 146 6.10 -38.11 12.81
CA VAL A 146 5.84 -39.40 12.16
C VAL A 146 7.10 -40.23 12.36
#